data_AF-A0A6A5QGS7-F1
#
_entry.id   AF-A0A6A5QGS7-F1
#
_cell.length_a   1.000
_cell.length_b   1.000
_cell.length_c   1.000
_cell.angle_alpha   90.00
_cell.angle_beta   90.00
_cell.angle_gamma   90.00
#
_symmetry.space_group_name_H-M   'P 1'
#
loop_
_entity.id
_entity.type
_entity.pdbx_description
1 polymer ?
#
loop_
_entity_poly.entity_id
_entity_poly.type
_entity_poly.pdbx_seq_one_letter_code
_entity_poly.pdbx_strand_id
1 'polypeptide(L)'
;MAGCAPQAILPSLSPAITQADVRTATTSYEPSFIIQSLIDVSSYLADLVKHTTIFGPTINDPYSPSLKTLHDRLHAGHLPLNPLPAISKNAMRLRQDVNTRTRLPIASRPLQDFEDMYYALLSRMQSMHQMLDARVSSCFNASTDVLFDSGPRIVDFAASLAEYWTLLNSAGVVRALDDAVRQARVDALYTAIQEELEANVITQVDADGLLRDLYESKDEAEGLSWFGAWSPAMMGAWLEEKYRVVL
;
A
#
# COMPACT_ATOMS: atom_id res chain seq x y z
N MET A 1 -12.08 -38.42 -21.76
CA MET A 1 -11.63 -37.18 -21.09
C MET A 1 -10.34 -36.76 -21.78
N ALA A 2 -10.38 -35.68 -22.56
CA ALA A 2 -9.19 -35.19 -23.25
C ALA A 2 -8.18 -34.71 -22.19
N GLY A 3 -6.98 -35.28 -22.20
CA GLY A 3 -5.91 -34.87 -21.29
C GLY A 3 -5.54 -33.42 -21.54
N CYS A 4 -5.50 -32.61 -20.48
CA CYS A 4 -5.06 -31.24 -20.58
C CYS A 4 -3.59 -31.24 -21.03
N ALA A 5 -3.33 -30.70 -22.22
CA ALA A 5 -1.96 -30.53 -22.73
C ALA A 5 -1.19 -29.58 -21.79
N PRO A 6 0.15 -29.71 -21.66
CA PRO A 6 0.94 -28.83 -20.79
C PRO A 6 0.69 -27.37 -21.19
N GLN A 7 -0.01 -26.65 -20.32
CA GLN A 7 -0.48 -25.29 -20.59
C GLN A 7 0.66 -24.29 -20.50
N ALA A 8 0.53 -23.21 -21.26
CA ALA A 8 1.45 -22.08 -21.23
C ALA A 8 1.61 -21.57 -19.79
N ILE A 9 2.85 -21.60 -19.30
CA ILE A 9 3.22 -21.10 -17.98
C ILE A 9 3.06 -19.57 -18.01
N LEU A 10 2.24 -19.02 -17.11
CA LEU A 10 2.13 -17.57 -16.93
C LEU A 10 3.47 -17.02 -16.39
N PRO A 11 3.87 -15.80 -16.76
CA PRO A 11 5.11 -15.21 -16.24
C PRO A 11 5.03 -15.12 -14.70
N SER A 12 6.01 -15.68 -14.00
CA SER A 12 6.07 -15.64 -12.54
C SER A 12 6.39 -14.23 -12.04
N LEU A 13 5.76 -13.82 -10.94
CA LEU A 13 6.16 -12.59 -10.25
C LEU A 13 7.59 -12.74 -9.70
N SER A 14 8.38 -11.67 -9.78
CA SER A 14 9.70 -11.63 -9.15
C SER A 14 9.58 -11.80 -7.63
N PRO A 15 10.61 -12.34 -6.94
CA PRO A 15 10.59 -12.42 -5.48
C PRO A 15 10.33 -11.06 -4.84
N ALA A 16 9.58 -11.06 -3.76
CA ALA A 16 9.25 -9.84 -3.03
C ALA A 16 10.51 -9.25 -2.38
N ILE A 17 10.66 -7.92 -2.46
CA ILE A 17 11.87 -7.23 -2.01
C ILE A 17 12.01 -7.33 -0.49
N THR A 18 13.24 -7.52 -0.03
CA THR A 18 13.51 -7.64 1.41
C THR A 18 13.88 -6.29 2.02
N GLN A 19 13.71 -6.19 3.34
CA GLN A 19 14.16 -5.02 4.10
C GLN A 19 15.68 -4.80 3.93
N ALA A 20 16.46 -5.87 3.82
CA ALA A 20 17.90 -5.79 3.62
C ALA A 20 18.26 -5.17 2.26
N ASP A 21 17.53 -5.54 1.20
CA ASP A 21 17.74 -4.97 -0.14
C ASP A 21 17.43 -3.47 -0.17
N VAL A 22 16.36 -3.05 0.51
CA VAL A 22 15.99 -1.63 0.59
C VAL A 22 16.99 -0.81 1.39
N ARG A 23 17.49 -1.34 2.51
CA ARG A 23 18.54 -0.69 3.31
C ARG A 23 19.85 -0.54 2.54
N THR A 24 20.18 -1.48 1.66
CA THR A 24 21.43 -1.48 0.88
C THR A 24 21.32 -0.79 -0.48
N ALA A 25 20.10 -0.49 -0.96
CA ALA A 25 19.89 0.27 -2.18
C ALA A 25 20.61 1.63 -2.12
N THR A 26 21.16 2.10 -3.23
CA THR A 26 21.83 3.42 -3.30
C THR A 26 21.04 4.42 -4.13
N THR A 27 20.07 3.93 -4.88
CA THR A 27 19.19 4.70 -5.76
C THR A 27 17.80 4.78 -5.15
N SER A 28 17.17 5.94 -5.28
CA SER A 28 15.78 6.18 -4.91
C SER A 28 15.06 6.77 -6.12
N TYR A 29 13.80 6.40 -6.32
CA TYR A 29 12.98 6.99 -7.39
C TYR A 29 12.39 8.31 -6.93
N GLU A 30 12.11 9.19 -7.89
CA GLU A 30 11.44 10.47 -7.61
C GLU A 30 10.02 10.24 -7.05
N PRO A 31 9.62 10.94 -5.96
CA PRO A 31 8.31 10.75 -5.35
C PRO A 31 7.13 10.92 -6.31
N SER A 32 7.20 11.91 -7.20
CA SER A 32 6.15 12.19 -8.18
C SER A 32 5.91 11.02 -9.14
N PHE A 33 6.98 10.35 -9.57
CA PHE A 33 6.89 9.17 -10.43
C PHE A 33 6.22 7.99 -9.70
N ILE A 34 6.56 7.79 -8.44
CA ILE A 34 5.97 6.72 -7.61
C ILE A 34 4.48 6.99 -7.39
N ILE A 35 4.12 8.22 -6.99
CA ILE A 35 2.73 8.63 -6.78
C ILE A 35 1.90 8.39 -8.04
N GLN A 36 2.41 8.86 -9.20
CA GLN A 36 1.71 8.67 -10.46
C GLN A 36 1.53 7.20 -10.80
N SER A 37 2.58 6.38 -10.63
CA SER A 37 2.52 4.93 -10.86
C SER A 37 1.50 4.25 -9.95
N LEU A 38 1.44 4.61 -8.68
CA LEU A 38 0.47 4.06 -7.74
C LEU A 38 -0.96 4.43 -8.15
N ILE A 39 -1.21 5.69 -8.52
CA ILE A 39 -2.54 6.16 -8.97
C ILE A 39 -2.96 5.44 -10.24
N ASP A 40 -2.09 5.39 -11.26
CA ASP A 40 -2.43 4.82 -12.56
C ASP A 40 -2.72 3.32 -12.46
N VAL A 41 -1.86 2.57 -11.77
CA VAL A 41 -2.03 1.12 -11.62
C VAL A 41 -3.23 0.82 -10.72
N SER A 42 -3.45 1.56 -9.63
CA SER A 42 -4.60 1.35 -8.76
C SER A 42 -5.93 1.64 -9.47
N SER A 43 -6.01 2.74 -10.23
CA SER A 43 -7.17 3.07 -11.05
C SER A 43 -7.43 2.01 -12.11
N TYR A 44 -6.38 1.58 -12.84
CA TYR A 44 -6.49 0.54 -13.86
C TYR A 44 -7.01 -0.78 -13.30
N LEU A 45 -6.43 -1.26 -12.19
CA LEU A 45 -6.85 -2.53 -11.58
C LEU A 45 -8.24 -2.43 -10.94
N ALA A 46 -8.58 -1.29 -10.33
CA ALA A 46 -9.92 -1.08 -9.77
C ALA A 46 -11.00 -1.05 -10.86
N ASP A 47 -10.69 -0.52 -12.04
CA ASP A 47 -11.62 -0.49 -13.17
C ASP A 47 -11.77 -1.87 -13.83
N LEU A 48 -10.66 -2.55 -14.08
CA LEU A 48 -10.62 -3.87 -14.72
C LEU A 48 -11.52 -4.90 -14.01
N VAL A 49 -11.55 -4.88 -12.68
CA VAL A 49 -12.34 -5.84 -11.89
C VAL A 49 -13.85 -5.63 -12.07
N LYS A 50 -14.30 -4.42 -12.45
CA LYS A 50 -15.73 -4.18 -12.74
C LYS A 50 -16.19 -4.91 -13.99
N HIS A 51 -15.27 -5.28 -14.88
CA HIS A 51 -15.57 -5.89 -16.17
C HIS A 51 -15.46 -7.42 -16.16
N THR A 52 -14.91 -8.03 -15.11
CA THR A 52 -14.68 -9.48 -15.06
C THR A 52 -15.09 -10.12 -13.75
N THR A 53 -15.65 -11.33 -13.83
CA THR A 53 -15.99 -12.15 -12.66
C THR A 53 -14.88 -13.14 -12.29
N ILE A 54 -13.76 -13.14 -13.02
CA ILE A 54 -12.64 -14.07 -12.81
C ILE A 54 -12.09 -13.98 -11.39
N PHE A 55 -12.06 -12.76 -10.83
CA PHE A 55 -11.52 -12.46 -9.50
C PHE A 55 -12.57 -12.51 -8.38
N GLY A 56 -13.70 -13.17 -8.63
CA GLY A 56 -14.83 -13.21 -7.72
C GLY A 56 -15.74 -11.97 -7.82
N PRO A 57 -16.83 -11.94 -7.05
CA PRO A 57 -17.73 -10.79 -7.01
C PRO A 57 -17.01 -9.57 -6.47
N THR A 58 -17.24 -8.40 -7.10
CA THR A 58 -16.89 -7.10 -6.53
C THR A 58 -17.79 -6.81 -5.34
N ILE A 59 -17.45 -7.35 -4.17
CA ILE A 59 -18.04 -6.91 -2.92
C ILE A 59 -17.30 -5.61 -2.57
N ASN A 60 -17.86 -4.49 -3.04
CA ASN A 60 -17.43 -3.18 -2.57
C ASN A 60 -18.02 -2.98 -1.18
N ASP A 61 -17.35 -3.55 -0.18
CA ASP A 61 -17.64 -3.23 1.21
C ASP A 61 -16.98 -1.88 1.53
N PRO A 62 -17.76 -0.79 1.71
CA PRO A 62 -17.21 0.50 2.07
C PRO A 62 -16.55 0.49 3.45
N TYR A 63 -16.78 -0.55 4.25
CA TYR A 63 -16.21 -0.78 5.57
C TYR A 63 -14.96 -1.68 5.55
N SER A 64 -14.51 -2.13 4.37
CA SER A 64 -13.23 -2.83 4.22
C SER A 64 -12.22 -1.92 3.50
N PRO A 65 -10.95 -1.87 3.93
CA PRO A 65 -9.85 -1.15 3.29
C PRO A 65 -9.38 -1.84 2.00
N SER A 66 -10.32 -2.07 1.07
CA SER A 66 -10.03 -2.57 -0.27
C SER A 66 -9.24 -1.53 -1.09
N LEU A 67 -8.56 -1.97 -2.16
CA LEU A 67 -7.87 -1.06 -3.08
C LEU A 67 -8.78 0.07 -3.58
N LYS A 68 -10.04 -0.27 -3.90
CA LYS A 68 -11.04 0.71 -4.31
C LYS A 68 -11.40 1.67 -3.17
N THR A 69 -11.66 1.16 -1.97
CA THR A 69 -12.01 1.98 -0.81
C THR A 69 -10.89 2.98 -0.50
N LEU A 70 -9.64 2.53 -0.48
CA LEU A 70 -8.48 3.38 -0.20
C LEU A 70 -8.23 4.40 -1.32
N HIS A 71 -8.38 4.00 -2.59
CA HIS A 71 -8.31 4.90 -3.73
C HIS A 71 -9.40 6.00 -3.65
N ASP A 72 -10.64 5.62 -3.39
CA ASP A 72 -11.77 6.55 -3.26
C ASP A 72 -11.56 7.51 -2.06
N ARG A 73 -11.02 7.01 -0.94
CA ARG A 73 -10.66 7.83 0.23
C ARG A 73 -9.59 8.87 -0.10
N LEU A 74 -8.53 8.47 -0.81
CA LEU A 74 -7.49 9.40 -1.26
C LEU A 74 -8.07 10.49 -2.16
N HIS A 75 -8.89 10.13 -3.15
CA HIS A 75 -9.58 11.11 -3.99
C HIS A 75 -10.51 12.05 -3.20
N ALA A 76 -11.17 11.55 -2.16
CA ALA A 76 -12.11 12.31 -1.34
C ALA A 76 -11.46 13.26 -0.32
N GLY A 77 -10.13 13.33 -0.24
CA GLY A 77 -9.46 14.23 0.71
C GLY A 77 -8.95 13.56 1.97
N HIS A 78 -9.28 12.30 2.23
CA HIS A 78 -8.96 11.67 3.51
C HIS A 78 -7.46 11.46 3.66
N LEU A 79 -6.96 11.71 4.87
CA LEU A 79 -5.59 11.40 5.27
C LEU A 79 -5.46 9.90 5.57
N PRO A 80 -4.28 9.30 5.37
CA PRO A 80 -4.01 7.95 5.84
C PRO A 80 -4.11 7.92 7.38
N LEU A 81 -4.45 6.75 7.93
CA LEU A 81 -4.31 6.57 9.36
C LEU A 81 -2.82 6.38 9.65
N ASN A 82 -2.23 7.20 10.53
CA ASN A 82 -0.87 6.94 10.99
C ASN A 82 -0.93 6.33 12.39
N PRO A 83 -0.50 5.08 12.58
CA PRO A 83 -0.33 4.55 13.92
C PRO A 83 0.87 5.25 14.55
N LEU A 84 0.65 6.34 15.27
CA LEU A 84 1.69 6.97 16.06
C LEU A 84 1.99 6.14 17.32
N PRO A 85 3.22 6.20 17.86
CA PRO A 85 3.59 5.59 19.12
C PRO A 85 2.65 5.93 20.28
N ALA A 86 2.74 5.13 21.34
CA ALA A 86 1.81 5.09 22.48
C ALA A 86 1.47 6.44 23.13
N ILE A 87 2.36 7.44 23.01
CA ILE A 87 2.15 8.83 23.48
C ILE A 87 0.84 9.42 22.88
N SER A 88 0.48 9.02 21.66
CA SER A 88 -0.69 9.51 20.91
C SER A 88 -1.92 8.58 20.95
N LYS A 89 -1.93 7.47 21.73
CA LYS A 89 -3.02 6.47 21.73
C LYS A 89 -4.31 6.94 22.40
N ASN A 90 -4.79 8.13 22.07
CA ASN A 90 -6.13 8.57 22.40
C ASN A 90 -7.08 8.24 21.24
N ALA A 91 -7.94 7.24 21.43
CA ALA A 91 -8.95 6.86 20.44
C ALA A 91 -9.87 8.03 20.04
N MET A 92 -10.03 9.05 20.89
CA MET A 92 -10.74 10.29 20.52
C MET A 92 -9.98 11.12 19.50
N ARG A 93 -8.65 11.26 19.62
CA ARG A 93 -7.83 12.00 18.63
C ARG A 93 -7.86 11.31 17.28
N LEU A 94 -7.72 9.98 17.27
CA LEU A 94 -7.80 9.18 16.04
C LEU A 94 -9.16 9.37 15.32
N ARG A 95 -10.27 9.48 16.07
CA ARG A 95 -11.60 9.80 15.51
C ARG A 95 -11.75 11.26 15.05
N GLN A 96 -11.03 12.20 15.68
CA GLN A 96 -11.01 13.60 15.24
C GLN A 96 -10.27 13.71 13.89
N ASP A 97 -9.14 13.05 13.75
CA ASP A 97 -8.30 13.09 12.55
C ASP A 97 -8.95 12.41 11.33
N VAL A 98 -9.80 11.41 11.56
CA VAL A 98 -10.56 10.71 10.50
C VAL A 98 -11.41 11.67 9.64
N ASN A 99 -11.90 12.75 10.24
CA ASN A 99 -12.72 13.74 9.56
C ASN A 99 -11.88 14.85 8.90
N THR A 100 -10.59 14.89 9.18
CA THR A 100 -9.67 15.85 8.57
C THR A 100 -9.49 15.50 7.09
N ARG A 101 -9.66 16.51 6.25
CA ARG A 101 -9.48 16.38 4.80
C ARG A 101 -8.44 17.37 4.31
N THR A 102 -7.50 16.89 3.50
CA THR A 102 -6.62 17.76 2.75
C THR A 102 -7.32 18.31 1.51
N ARG A 103 -6.99 19.55 1.14
CA ARG A 103 -7.41 20.18 -0.12
C ARG A 103 -6.45 19.90 -1.27
N LEU A 104 -5.32 19.24 -0.98
CA LEU A 104 -4.33 18.93 -2.00
C LEU A 104 -4.90 17.91 -2.99
N PRO A 105 -4.77 18.17 -4.31
CA PRO A 105 -5.01 17.16 -5.33
C PRO A 105 -4.19 15.91 -5.06
N ILE A 106 -4.73 14.74 -5.38
CA ILE A 106 -4.09 13.44 -5.10
C ILE A 106 -2.63 13.41 -5.59
N ALA A 107 -2.36 13.82 -6.83
CA ALA A 107 -1.01 13.83 -7.41
C ALA A 107 -0.01 14.81 -6.75
N SER A 108 -0.49 15.74 -5.92
CA SER A 108 0.33 16.72 -5.20
C SER A 108 0.47 16.39 -3.71
N ARG A 109 -0.05 15.25 -3.27
CA ARG A 109 0.09 14.79 -1.89
C ARG A 109 1.49 14.25 -1.62
N PRO A 110 1.95 14.33 -0.37
CA PRO A 110 3.25 13.79 -0.02
C PRO A 110 3.23 12.25 -0.09
N LEU A 111 4.38 11.64 -0.38
CA LEU A 111 4.46 10.21 -0.76
C LEU A 111 3.97 9.26 0.34
N GLN A 112 4.17 9.61 1.62
CA GLN A 112 3.69 8.83 2.76
C GLN A 112 2.16 8.63 2.76
N ASP A 113 1.39 9.53 2.14
CA ASP A 113 -0.07 9.41 2.09
C ASP A 113 -0.52 8.17 1.31
N PHE A 114 0.39 7.59 0.52
CA PHE A 114 0.14 6.44 -0.34
C PHE A 114 0.58 5.10 0.25
N GLU A 115 1.07 5.05 1.50
CA GLU A 115 1.49 3.81 2.18
C GLU A 115 0.41 2.71 2.10
N ASP A 116 -0.83 3.04 2.49
CA ASP A 116 -1.92 2.08 2.54
C ASP A 116 -2.34 1.61 1.13
N MET A 117 -2.36 2.55 0.17
CA MET A 117 -2.68 2.23 -1.21
C MET A 117 -1.63 1.32 -1.82
N TYR A 118 -0.35 1.54 -1.50
CA TYR A 118 0.75 0.68 -1.93
C TYR A 118 0.58 -0.75 -1.40
N TYR A 119 0.28 -0.94 -0.11
CA TYR A 119 0.01 -2.29 0.43
C TYR A 119 -1.20 -2.96 -0.21
N ALA A 120 -2.31 -2.24 -0.36
CA ALA A 120 -3.52 -2.77 -0.99
C ALA A 120 -3.26 -3.14 -2.46
N LEU A 121 -2.45 -2.36 -3.16
CA LEU A 121 -2.10 -2.58 -4.56
C LEU A 121 -1.23 -3.83 -4.74
N LEU A 122 -0.18 -3.97 -3.93
CA LEU A 122 0.67 -5.16 -3.95
C LEU A 122 -0.12 -6.44 -3.61
N SER A 123 -0.94 -6.37 -2.57
CA SER A 123 -1.85 -7.47 -2.19
C SER A 123 -2.79 -7.85 -3.33
N ARG A 124 -3.36 -6.85 -4.01
CA ARG A 124 -4.29 -7.07 -5.12
C ARG A 124 -3.60 -7.69 -6.34
N MET A 125 -2.43 -7.20 -6.72
CA MET A 125 -1.67 -7.74 -7.87
C MET A 125 -1.28 -9.20 -7.66
N GLN A 126 -0.74 -9.54 -6.49
CA GLN A 126 -0.41 -10.93 -6.17
C GLN A 126 -1.65 -11.82 -6.16
N SER A 127 -2.74 -11.38 -5.54
CA SER A 127 -3.98 -12.15 -5.46
C SER A 127 -4.59 -12.40 -6.85
N MET A 128 -4.57 -11.38 -7.72
CA MET A 128 -5.00 -11.52 -9.13
C MET A 128 -4.12 -12.52 -9.88
N HIS A 129 -2.79 -12.39 -9.75
CA HIS A 129 -1.84 -13.28 -10.41
C HIS A 129 -2.04 -14.75 -9.98
N GLN A 130 -2.11 -15.01 -8.68
CA GLN A 130 -2.37 -16.35 -8.13
C GLN A 130 -3.70 -16.94 -8.61
N MET A 131 -4.75 -16.12 -8.71
CA MET A 131 -6.04 -16.56 -9.23
C MET A 131 -5.95 -16.95 -10.72
N LEU A 132 -5.26 -16.16 -11.54
CA LEU A 132 -5.06 -16.50 -12.96
C LEU A 132 -4.24 -17.78 -13.11
N ASP A 133 -3.16 -17.91 -12.35
CA ASP A 133 -2.30 -19.09 -12.39
C ASP A 133 -3.06 -20.35 -11.98
N ALA A 134 -3.85 -20.29 -10.91
CA ALA A 134 -4.69 -21.41 -10.48
C ALA A 134 -5.74 -21.80 -11.53
N ARG A 135 -6.40 -20.82 -12.17
CA ARG A 135 -7.43 -21.07 -13.19
C ARG A 135 -6.84 -21.64 -14.47
N VAL A 136 -5.69 -21.10 -14.91
CA VAL A 136 -4.97 -21.63 -16.06
C VAL A 136 -4.52 -23.04 -15.74
N SER A 137 -3.75 -23.26 -14.67
CA SER A 137 -3.22 -24.58 -14.27
C SER A 137 -4.27 -25.67 -14.04
N SER A 138 -5.48 -25.28 -13.64
CA SER A 138 -6.62 -26.20 -13.46
C SER A 138 -7.44 -26.40 -14.73
N CYS A 139 -7.02 -25.82 -15.85
CA CYS A 139 -7.69 -25.88 -17.14
C CYS A 139 -9.12 -25.29 -17.15
N PHE A 140 -9.45 -24.41 -16.20
CA PHE A 140 -10.69 -23.63 -16.23
C PHE A 140 -10.66 -22.54 -17.29
N ASN A 141 -9.46 -22.06 -17.61
CA ASN A 141 -9.21 -21.06 -18.64
C ASN A 141 -7.95 -21.44 -19.44
N ALA A 142 -7.93 -21.09 -20.72
CA ALA A 142 -6.69 -21.07 -21.50
C ALA A 142 -5.98 -19.72 -21.31
N SER A 143 -4.66 -19.70 -21.40
CA SER A 143 -3.88 -18.46 -21.32
C SER A 143 -4.24 -17.43 -22.40
N THR A 144 -4.78 -17.91 -23.53
CA THR A 144 -5.25 -17.10 -24.66
C THR A 144 -6.66 -16.55 -24.49
N ASP A 145 -7.41 -17.00 -23.47
CA ASP A 145 -8.75 -16.49 -23.20
C ASP A 145 -8.69 -15.01 -22.83
N VAL A 146 -9.71 -14.26 -23.22
CA VAL A 146 -9.89 -12.85 -22.82
C VAL A 146 -10.50 -12.79 -21.42
N LEU A 147 -10.09 -11.81 -20.60
CA LEU A 147 -10.62 -11.63 -19.24
C LEU A 147 -12.10 -11.26 -19.21
N PHE A 148 -12.54 -10.52 -20.23
CA PHE A 148 -13.89 -10.04 -20.45
C PHE A 148 -14.02 -9.61 -21.92
N ASP A 149 -15.25 -9.35 -22.38
CA ASP A 149 -15.49 -8.89 -23.75
C ASP A 149 -14.69 -7.62 -24.03
N SER A 150 -13.88 -7.62 -25.10
CA SER A 150 -12.92 -6.54 -25.44
C SER A 150 -11.79 -6.27 -24.43
N GLY A 151 -11.60 -7.15 -23.43
CA GLY A 151 -10.49 -7.09 -22.48
C GLY A 151 -9.20 -7.74 -23.01
N PRO A 152 -8.08 -7.61 -22.24
CA PRO A 152 -6.82 -8.26 -22.58
C PRO A 152 -6.92 -9.78 -22.43
N ARG A 153 -6.02 -10.50 -23.10
CA ARG A 153 -5.85 -11.94 -22.85
C ARG A 153 -5.26 -12.16 -21.46
N ILE A 154 -5.55 -13.31 -20.86
CA ILE A 154 -5.02 -13.68 -19.55
C ILE A 154 -3.49 -13.60 -19.52
N VAL A 155 -2.82 -14.11 -20.56
CA VAL A 155 -1.35 -14.05 -20.65
C VAL A 155 -0.81 -12.63 -20.73
N ASP A 156 -1.47 -11.75 -21.49
CA ASP A 156 -1.04 -10.36 -21.68
C ASP A 156 -1.23 -9.58 -20.38
N PHE A 157 -2.36 -9.79 -19.69
CA PHE A 157 -2.61 -9.16 -18.40
C PHE A 157 -1.69 -9.69 -17.30
N ALA A 158 -1.38 -10.99 -17.28
CA ALA A 158 -0.42 -11.56 -16.34
C ALA A 158 0.99 -10.98 -16.56
N ALA A 159 1.39 -10.72 -17.80
CA ALA A 159 2.64 -10.02 -18.12
C ALA A 159 2.62 -8.57 -17.59
N SER A 160 1.54 -7.82 -17.80
CA SER A 160 1.40 -6.47 -17.24
C SER A 160 1.45 -6.46 -15.71
N LEU A 161 0.80 -7.43 -15.04
CA LEU A 161 0.89 -7.57 -13.59
C LEU A 161 2.33 -7.83 -13.13
N ALA A 162 3.09 -8.65 -13.86
CA ALA A 162 4.50 -8.89 -13.55
C ALA A 162 5.34 -7.62 -13.72
N GLU A 163 5.10 -6.81 -14.76
CA GLU A 163 5.78 -5.54 -14.96
C GLU A 163 5.48 -4.52 -13.85
N TYR A 164 4.20 -4.34 -13.50
CA TYR A 164 3.79 -3.46 -12.40
C TYR A 164 4.36 -3.93 -11.06
N TRP A 165 4.34 -5.25 -10.83
CA TRP A 165 4.95 -5.85 -9.65
C TRP A 165 6.44 -5.54 -9.60
N THR A 166 7.21 -5.81 -10.67
CA THR A 166 8.65 -5.54 -10.72
C THR A 166 8.97 -4.07 -10.49
N LEU A 167 8.16 -3.15 -11.05
CA LEU A 167 8.33 -1.71 -10.84
C LEU A 167 8.14 -1.33 -9.37
N LEU A 168 6.98 -1.67 -8.79
CA LEU A 168 6.60 -1.27 -7.44
C LEU A 168 7.39 -2.01 -6.35
N ASN A 169 7.84 -3.23 -6.64
CA ASN A 169 8.70 -4.05 -5.79
C ASN A 169 10.20 -3.76 -6.03
N SER A 170 10.56 -2.72 -6.79
CA SER A 170 11.97 -2.35 -6.96
C SER A 170 12.52 -1.69 -5.70
N ALA A 171 13.78 -2.00 -5.36
CA ALA A 171 14.40 -1.51 -4.12
C ALA A 171 14.38 0.03 -4.01
N GLY A 172 14.52 0.75 -5.12
CA GLY A 172 14.49 2.21 -5.14
C GLY A 172 13.10 2.81 -4.89
N VAL A 173 12.02 2.18 -5.38
CA VAL A 173 10.65 2.63 -5.10
C VAL A 173 10.31 2.40 -3.64
N VAL A 174 10.60 1.19 -3.14
CA VAL A 174 10.30 0.85 -1.75
C VAL A 174 11.15 1.66 -0.78
N ARG A 175 12.41 1.97 -1.12
CA ARG A 175 13.24 2.88 -0.34
C ARG A 175 12.65 4.29 -0.24
N ALA A 176 12.28 4.88 -1.37
CA ALA A 176 11.70 6.23 -1.38
C ALA A 176 10.46 6.31 -0.48
N LEU A 177 9.60 5.29 -0.55
CA LEU A 177 8.40 5.21 0.26
C LEU A 177 8.71 4.95 1.75
N ASP A 178 9.66 4.06 2.06
CA ASP A 178 10.14 3.79 3.42
C ASP A 178 10.72 5.04 4.08
N ASP A 179 11.58 5.77 3.38
CA ASP A 179 12.18 7.01 3.86
C ASP A 179 11.10 8.09 4.07
N ALA A 180 10.14 8.23 3.15
CA ALA A 180 9.03 9.17 3.30
C ALA A 180 8.13 8.86 4.50
N VAL A 181 7.78 7.59 4.71
CA VAL A 181 6.96 7.14 5.85
C VAL A 181 7.72 7.34 7.16
N ARG A 182 9.02 7.00 7.20
CA ARG A 182 9.87 7.23 8.37
C ARG A 182 9.91 8.71 8.74
N GLN A 183 10.19 9.58 7.76
CA GLN A 183 10.24 11.02 7.99
C GLN A 183 8.89 11.55 8.47
N ALA A 184 7.78 11.14 7.86
CA ALA A 184 6.45 11.57 8.26
C ALA A 184 6.11 11.19 9.71
N ARG A 185 6.58 10.03 10.19
CA ARG A 185 6.40 9.61 11.58
C ARG A 185 7.27 10.43 12.54
N VAL A 186 8.50 10.77 12.14
CA VAL A 186 9.35 11.70 12.91
C VAL A 186 8.69 13.07 13.01
N ASP A 187 8.19 13.61 11.90
CA ASP A 187 7.51 14.92 11.87
C ASP A 187 6.24 14.94 12.73
N ALA A 188 5.48 13.84 12.70
CA ALA A 188 4.28 13.69 13.52
C ALA A 188 4.61 13.57 15.02
N LEU A 189 5.67 12.86 15.39
CA LEU A 189 6.16 12.80 16.77
C LEU A 189 6.66 14.16 17.25
N TYR A 190 7.41 14.87 16.42
CA TYR A 190 7.85 16.23 16.71
C TYR A 190 6.64 17.13 17.00
N THR A 191 5.63 17.10 16.13
CA THR A 191 4.40 17.89 16.29
C THR A 191 3.67 17.52 17.58
N ALA A 192 3.52 16.23 17.89
CA ALA A 192 2.87 15.77 19.11
C ALA A 192 3.59 16.24 20.38
N ILE A 193 4.93 16.22 20.40
CA ILE A 193 5.72 16.72 21.54
C ILE A 193 5.49 18.22 21.74
N GLN A 194 5.45 19.01 20.65
CA GLN A 194 5.17 20.45 20.73
C GLN A 194 3.75 20.72 21.26
N GLU A 195 2.75 19.98 20.77
CA GLU A 195 1.37 20.11 21.24
C GLU A 195 1.22 19.79 22.73
N GLU A 196 1.91 18.76 23.23
CA GLU A 196 1.90 18.42 24.66
C GLU A 196 2.61 19.46 25.53
N LEU A 197 3.69 20.06 25.01
CA LEU A 197 4.40 21.16 25.67
C LEU A 197 3.50 22.42 25.75
N GLU A 198 2.86 22.80 24.65
CA GLU A 198 1.93 23.95 24.60
C GLU A 198 0.72 23.74 25.52
N ALA A 199 0.23 22.50 25.61
CA ALA A 199 -0.85 22.11 26.52
C ALA A 199 -0.40 22.02 28.00
N ASN A 200 0.89 22.27 28.31
CA ASN A 200 1.49 22.11 29.64
C ASN A 200 1.32 20.69 30.23
N VAL A 201 1.25 19.67 29.37
CA VAL A 201 1.19 18.25 29.79
C VAL A 201 2.59 17.76 30.17
N ILE A 202 3.61 18.22 29.46
CA ILE A 202 5.02 17.94 29.71
C ILE A 202 5.79 19.23 30.00
N THR A 203 6.93 19.13 30.68
CA THR A 203 7.79 20.30 30.93
C THR A 203 8.73 20.56 29.75
N GLN A 204 9.33 21.76 29.68
CA GLN A 204 10.35 22.06 28.68
C GLN A 204 11.53 21.07 28.72
N VAL A 205 11.93 20.64 29.92
CA VAL A 205 13.03 19.69 30.09
C VAL A 205 12.68 18.32 29.52
N ASP A 206 11.43 17.87 29.72
CA ASP A 206 10.95 16.61 29.15
C ASP A 206 10.88 16.70 27.63
N ALA A 207 10.35 17.81 27.09
CA ALA A 207 10.27 18.05 25.65
C ALA A 207 11.66 18.05 24.99
N ASP A 208 12.64 18.75 25.57
CA ASP A 208 14.02 18.79 25.06
C ASP A 208 14.67 17.38 25.08
N GLY A 209 14.38 16.59 26.13
CA GLY A 209 14.82 15.20 26.23
C GLY A 209 14.23 14.32 25.12
N LEU A 210 12.91 14.35 24.95
CA LEU A 210 12.19 13.58 23.93
C LEU A 210 12.62 13.97 22.50
N LEU A 211 12.84 15.27 22.25
CA LEU A 211 13.30 15.75 20.95
C LEU A 211 14.72 15.29 20.64
N ARG A 212 15.63 15.34 21.61
CA ARG A 212 16.98 14.81 21.45
C ARG A 212 16.94 13.32 21.11
N ASP A 213 16.18 12.54 21.87
CA ASP A 213 16.05 11.10 21.65
C ASP A 213 15.46 10.80 20.25
N LEU A 214 14.48 11.59 19.81
CA LEU A 214 13.89 11.48 18.47
C LEU A 214 14.90 11.75 17.37
N TYR A 215 15.74 12.78 17.51
CA TYR A 215 16.75 13.11 16.49
C TYR A 215 17.93 12.14 16.48
N GLU A 216 18.34 11.61 17.63
CA GLU A 216 19.39 10.59 17.74
C GLU A 216 18.94 9.25 17.15
N SER A 217 17.66 8.91 17.29
CA SER A 217 17.07 7.64 16.81
C SER A 217 16.30 7.76 15.49
N LYS A 218 16.37 8.90 14.78
CA LYS A 218 15.56 9.15 13.58
C LYS A 218 15.73 8.08 12.50
N ASP A 219 16.94 7.54 12.35
CA ASP A 219 17.26 6.52 11.35
C ASP A 219 16.75 5.12 11.76
N GLU A 220 16.41 4.96 13.05
CA GLU A 220 15.78 3.77 13.62
C GLU A 220 14.25 3.87 13.66
N ALA A 221 13.69 5.04 13.33
CA ALA A 221 12.25 5.22 13.29
C ALA A 221 11.60 4.23 12.30
N GLU A 222 10.45 3.70 12.72
CA GLU A 222 9.73 2.69 11.95
C GLU A 222 9.33 3.28 10.59
N GLY A 223 9.78 2.67 9.50
CA GLY A 223 9.34 3.00 8.14
C GLY A 223 8.14 2.13 7.72
N LEU A 224 8.20 1.57 6.52
CA LEU A 224 7.20 0.61 6.08
C LEU A 224 7.14 -0.61 7.01
N SER A 225 5.93 -1.11 7.23
CA SER A 225 5.69 -2.45 7.79
C SER A 225 6.17 -3.52 6.82
N TRP A 226 6.97 -4.46 7.33
CA TRP A 226 7.56 -5.54 6.53
C TRP A 226 6.80 -6.85 6.76
N PHE A 227 6.17 -7.36 5.70
CA PHE A 227 5.45 -8.63 5.72
C PHE A 227 6.27 -9.72 5.05
N GLY A 228 6.33 -10.91 5.65
CA GLY A 228 7.02 -12.06 5.06
C GLY A 228 6.51 -12.33 3.65
N ALA A 229 7.41 -12.26 2.66
CA ALA A 229 7.11 -12.41 1.23
C ALA A 229 5.99 -11.50 0.69
N TRP A 230 5.67 -10.40 1.38
CA TRP A 230 4.55 -9.53 1.03
C TRP A 230 3.25 -10.31 0.85
N SER A 231 2.94 -11.21 1.80
CA SER A 231 1.74 -12.04 1.75
C SER A 231 0.46 -11.19 1.65
N PRO A 232 -0.44 -11.44 0.67
CA PRO A 232 -1.67 -10.67 0.50
C PRO A 232 -2.58 -10.73 1.73
N ALA A 233 -2.65 -11.89 2.37
CA ALA A 233 -3.44 -12.12 3.58
C ALA A 233 -2.89 -11.32 4.77
N MET A 234 -1.57 -11.20 4.92
CA MET A 234 -0.96 -10.42 6.00
C MET A 234 -1.17 -8.92 5.79
N MET A 235 -0.95 -8.42 4.56
CA MET A 235 -1.23 -7.02 4.21
C MET A 235 -2.71 -6.68 4.42
N GLY A 236 -3.61 -7.57 3.99
CA GLY A 236 -5.05 -7.41 4.21
C GLY A 236 -5.40 -7.35 5.69
N ALA A 237 -4.96 -8.32 6.49
CA ALA A 237 -5.21 -8.33 7.94
C ALA A 237 -4.65 -7.10 8.66
N TRP A 238 -3.47 -6.62 8.25
CA TRP A 238 -2.87 -5.41 8.81
C TRP A 238 -3.68 -4.16 8.45
N LEU A 239 -4.12 -4.01 7.19
CA LEU A 239 -4.99 -2.91 6.78
C LEU A 239 -6.34 -2.96 7.51
N GLU A 240 -6.96 -4.13 7.61
CA GLU A 240 -8.22 -4.31 8.35
C GLU A 240 -8.07 -3.89 9.82
N GLU A 241 -7.01 -4.33 10.50
CA GLU A 241 -6.76 -3.92 11.89
C GLU A 241 -6.48 -2.41 12.01
N LYS A 242 -5.71 -1.83 11.06
CA LYS A 242 -5.41 -0.40 11.00
C LYS A 242 -6.67 0.44 10.83
N TYR A 243 -7.64 -0.03 10.05
CA TYR A 243 -8.86 0.69 9.72
C TYR A 243 -10.07 0.31 10.58
N ARG A 244 -9.98 -0.71 11.45
CA ARG A 244 -11.08 -1.26 12.27
C ARG A 244 -11.91 -0.25 13.09
N VAL A 245 -11.34 0.90 13.43
CA VAL A 245 -12.02 1.94 14.24
C VAL A 245 -12.74 2.97 13.35
N VAL A 246 -12.46 2.96 12.05
CA VAL A 246 -12.79 4.01 11.07
C VAL A 246 -13.69 3.50 9.96
N LEU A 247 -13.47 2.26 9.54
CA LEU A 247 -14.25 1.48 8.59
C LEU A 247 -14.85 0.30 9.37
#